data_AF-G0PED5-F1
#
_entry.id   AF-G0PED5-F1
#
_cell.length_a   1.000
_cell.length_b   1.000
_cell.length_c   1.000
_cell.angle_alpha   90.00
_cell.angle_beta   90.00
_cell.angle_gamma   90.00
#
_symmetry.space_group_name_H-M   'P 1'
#
loop_
_entity.id
_entity.type
_entity.pdbx_description
1 polymer ?
#
loop_
_entity_poly.entity_id
_entity_poly.type
_entity_poly.pdbx_seq_one_letter_code
_entity_poly.pdbx_strand_id
1 'polypeptide(L)'
;MTVKKEKKFKWPYPKIDHFPGRFERFRYRTYVSFQNFFLQPIKSRHCHFRCLINLLFYKLPFQNWFENRLWPIRPIPFLALITTATGYQLKDYSVKNIQENFQIVLRPLAISIGSVYASVFILRHFLKYFYFSYKGFLKENAKKPSYLTMAWGVLRNILLKTAPPQLSSCDLLLPNLPLPSLTDTVEGYVESMRHVLSEDEYVKLVKNSNKFVASEGRILQLVAWILHKFQDNYVTAFWEKYIYYSGRYSLAINSSIAQCVMYGENDLTQVYQVARLLYIETLANLSLDRQKYMAVGDGLLSTRHYRNIYNGCRVPGKECDHFQWNPPSRHALLVHKGTWYKVDTCDENGKLYSVDQLAKLV
;
A
#
# COMPACT_ATOMS: atom_id res chain seq x y z
N MET A 1 -30.08 -3.03 58.49
CA MET A 1 -30.08 -2.86 57.02
C MET A 1 -28.67 -2.53 56.57
N THR A 2 -27.91 -3.53 56.15
CA THR A 2 -26.52 -3.39 55.70
C THR A 2 -26.51 -3.13 54.20
N VAL A 3 -26.14 -1.90 53.81
CA VAL A 3 -26.01 -1.47 52.41
C VAL A 3 -24.81 -2.19 51.80
N LYS A 4 -25.05 -3.08 50.81
CA LYS A 4 -24.01 -3.69 49.99
C LYS A 4 -23.27 -2.59 49.22
N LYS A 5 -21.96 -2.44 49.44
CA LYS A 5 -21.09 -1.58 48.63
C LYS A 5 -21.10 -2.08 47.18
N GLU A 6 -21.60 -1.24 46.27
CA GLU A 6 -21.49 -1.45 44.83
C GLU A 6 -20.01 -1.52 44.42
N LYS A 7 -19.65 -2.55 43.63
CA LYS A 7 -18.34 -2.64 42.98
C LYS A 7 -18.25 -1.51 41.95
N LYS A 8 -17.38 -0.53 42.18
CA LYS A 8 -17.04 0.50 41.19
C LYS A 8 -16.63 -0.16 39.86
N PHE A 9 -17.35 0.18 38.80
CA PHE A 9 -17.05 -0.23 37.43
C PHE A 9 -15.61 0.16 37.06
N LYS A 10 -14.81 -0.81 36.63
CA LYS A 10 -13.40 -0.63 36.28
C LYS A 10 -13.30 -0.54 34.75
N TRP A 11 -12.94 0.63 34.24
CA TRP A 11 -12.74 0.89 32.81
C TRP A 11 -11.73 -0.12 32.22
N PRO A 12 -12.08 -0.87 31.14
CA PRO A 12 -11.28 -1.99 30.67
C PRO A 12 -10.04 -1.58 29.86
N TYR A 13 -9.89 -0.29 29.54
CA TYR A 13 -8.73 0.21 28.82
C TYR A 13 -7.69 0.84 29.77
N PRO A 14 -6.38 0.66 29.52
CA PRO A 14 -5.35 1.25 30.36
C PRO A 14 -5.47 2.77 30.39
N LYS A 15 -5.43 3.36 31.59
CA LYS A 15 -5.26 4.81 31.75
C LYS A 15 -3.90 5.19 31.16
N ILE A 16 -3.89 6.22 30.32
CA ILE A 16 -2.67 6.74 29.72
C ILE A 16 -2.08 7.74 30.72
N ASP A 17 -1.16 7.27 31.56
CA ASP A 17 -0.56 8.07 32.63
C ASP A 17 0.68 8.87 32.17
N HIS A 18 1.05 8.79 30.88
CA HIS A 18 2.22 9.50 30.34
C HIS A 18 2.03 9.91 28.87
N PHE A 19 2.36 11.16 28.55
CA PHE A 19 2.49 11.64 27.17
C PHE A 19 3.92 11.42 26.66
N PRO A 20 4.11 10.79 25.49
CA PRO A 20 5.40 10.28 25.04
C PRO A 20 6.42 11.36 24.64
N GLY A 21 7.69 11.12 24.99
CA GLY A 21 8.84 11.97 24.70
C GLY A 21 9.31 11.95 23.23
N ARG A 22 10.34 12.76 22.91
CA ARG A 22 10.86 13.02 21.54
C ARG A 22 11.28 11.76 20.76
N PHE A 23 11.71 10.69 21.43
CA PHE A 23 12.05 9.40 20.80
C PHE A 23 10.84 8.47 20.62
N GLU A 24 9.82 8.56 21.47
CA GLU A 24 8.58 7.78 21.36
C GLU A 24 7.61 8.36 20.33
N ARG A 25 7.80 9.63 19.92
CA ARG A 25 7.10 10.25 18.78
C ARG A 25 7.35 9.55 17.44
N PHE A 26 8.34 8.66 17.33
CA PHE A 26 8.49 7.75 16.19
C PHE A 26 7.32 6.77 16.03
N ARG A 27 6.62 6.41 17.13
CA ARG A 27 5.53 5.41 17.13
C ARG A 27 4.15 5.96 16.75
N TYR A 28 3.92 7.27 16.79
CA TYR A 28 2.61 7.88 16.50
C TYR A 28 2.51 8.56 15.13
N ARG A 29 3.55 8.45 14.30
CA ARG A 29 3.51 8.98 12.93
C ARG A 29 2.55 8.23 12.00
N THR A 30 1.92 7.14 12.45
CA THR A 30 0.94 6.37 11.67
C THR A 30 -0.49 6.91 11.73
N TYR A 31 -0.83 7.81 12.66
CA TYR A 31 -2.18 8.40 12.75
C TYR A 31 -2.27 9.90 12.38
N VAL A 32 -1.12 10.58 12.24
CA VAL A 32 -1.06 12.00 11.80
C VAL A 32 -0.24 12.15 10.51
N SER A 33 -0.20 11.08 9.69
CA SER A 33 0.57 11.08 8.44
C SER A 33 -0.16 11.74 7.28
N PHE A 34 -1.48 11.95 7.32
CA PHE A 34 -2.17 12.58 6.18
C PHE A 34 -1.87 14.08 6.08
N GLN A 35 -1.83 14.82 7.20
CA GLN A 35 -1.48 16.25 7.18
C GLN A 35 0.02 16.52 6.99
N ASN A 36 0.90 15.65 7.52
CA ASN A 36 2.35 15.80 7.36
C ASN A 36 2.92 15.22 6.06
N PHE A 37 2.13 14.46 5.28
CA PHE A 37 2.56 13.95 3.97
C PHE A 37 2.70 15.07 2.95
N PHE A 38 1.80 16.06 2.99
CA PHE A 38 1.75 17.15 2.01
C PHE A 38 2.70 18.32 2.31
N LEU A 39 3.33 18.35 3.49
CA LEU A 39 4.14 19.50 3.96
C LEU A 39 5.62 19.18 4.20
N GLN A 40 6.15 18.02 3.76
CA GLN A 40 7.60 17.85 3.78
C GLN A 40 8.24 18.72 2.70
N PRO A 41 9.17 19.64 3.03
CA PRO A 41 9.93 20.35 2.02
C PRO A 41 10.74 19.32 1.24
N ILE A 42 10.45 19.19 -0.06
CA ILE A 42 11.31 18.49 -1.00
C ILE A 42 12.65 19.22 -0.94
N LYS A 43 13.62 18.69 -0.19
CA LYS A 43 14.99 19.16 -0.26
C LYS A 43 15.49 18.85 -1.66
N SER A 44 15.34 19.81 -2.56
CA SER A 44 16.02 19.89 -3.84
C SER A 44 17.54 19.91 -3.57
N ARG A 45 18.15 18.73 -3.48
CA ARG A 45 19.59 18.62 -3.69
C ARG A 45 19.81 18.73 -5.20
N HIS A 46 20.48 19.80 -5.61
CA HIS A 46 20.97 20.00 -6.96
C HIS A 46 21.57 18.71 -7.53
N CYS A 47 20.97 18.22 -8.61
CA CYS A 47 21.49 17.09 -9.37
C CYS A 47 21.25 17.37 -10.86
N HIS A 48 21.86 18.44 -11.37
CA HIS A 48 21.76 18.84 -12.77
C HIS A 48 22.37 17.81 -13.74
N PHE A 49 23.17 16.86 -13.27
CA PHE A 49 23.84 15.87 -14.13
C PHE A 49 23.04 14.57 -14.35
N ARG A 50 21.94 14.34 -13.63
CA ARG A 50 21.07 13.15 -13.80
C ARG A 50 19.88 13.38 -14.73
N CYS A 51 19.74 14.56 -15.32
CA CYS A 51 18.53 14.96 -16.03
C CYS A 51 18.43 14.33 -17.43
N LEU A 52 19.54 14.20 -18.17
CA LEU A 52 19.51 13.72 -19.56
C LEU A 52 19.21 12.21 -19.69
N ILE A 53 19.82 11.37 -18.84
CA ILE A 53 19.56 9.92 -18.86
C ILE A 53 18.13 9.62 -18.36
N ASN A 54 17.62 10.39 -17.40
CA ASN A 54 16.23 10.21 -16.99
C ASN A 54 15.28 10.51 -18.16
N LEU A 55 15.50 11.59 -18.93
CA LEU A 55 14.70 11.97 -20.12
C LEU A 55 14.65 10.91 -21.23
N LEU A 56 15.71 10.12 -21.43
CA LEU A 56 15.73 9.05 -22.45
C LEU A 56 15.07 7.74 -22.00
N PHE A 57 14.91 7.54 -20.68
CA PHE A 57 14.20 6.39 -20.09
C PHE A 57 12.81 6.77 -19.53
N TYR A 58 12.24 7.89 -19.99
CA TYR A 58 10.89 8.36 -19.61
C TYR A 58 9.79 7.56 -20.31
N LYS A 59 9.77 6.26 -20.06
CA LYS A 59 8.66 5.38 -20.41
C LYS A 59 8.79 4.11 -19.57
N LEU A 60 7.91 4.00 -18.55
CA LEU A 60 6.91 2.95 -18.45
C LEU A 60 6.75 2.40 -17.01
N PRO A 61 5.51 2.01 -16.64
CA PRO A 61 5.18 1.13 -15.50
C PRO A 61 6.11 -0.08 -15.34
N PHE A 62 6.83 -0.46 -16.40
CA PHE A 62 7.81 -1.52 -16.44
C PHE A 62 8.95 -1.36 -15.44
N GLN A 63 9.50 -0.15 -15.22
CA GLN A 63 10.59 0.04 -14.26
C GLN A 63 10.13 -0.26 -12.83
N ASN A 64 9.03 0.35 -12.40
CA ASN A 64 8.45 0.10 -11.07
C ASN A 64 8.03 -1.37 -10.92
N TRP A 65 7.44 -1.95 -11.97
CA TRP A 65 7.08 -3.37 -11.98
C TRP A 65 8.31 -4.26 -11.76
N PHE A 66 9.43 -3.96 -12.41
CA PHE A 66 10.66 -4.70 -12.30
C PHE A 66 11.30 -4.51 -10.92
N GLU A 67 11.40 -3.27 -10.43
CA GLU A 67 11.89 -2.95 -9.09
C GLU A 67 11.09 -3.66 -7.99
N ASN A 68 9.76 -3.65 -8.08
CA ASN A 68 8.87 -4.29 -7.11
C ASN A 68 8.96 -5.83 -7.13
N ARG A 69 9.40 -6.42 -8.24
CA ARG A 69 9.62 -7.88 -8.36
C ARG A 69 11.02 -8.33 -7.94
N LEU A 70 11.97 -7.41 -7.83
CA LEU A 70 13.35 -7.75 -7.47
C LEU A 70 13.71 -7.39 -6.03
N TRP A 71 12.99 -6.44 -5.41
CA TRP A 71 13.28 -6.02 -4.04
C TRP A 71 13.46 -7.24 -3.11
N PRO A 72 14.55 -7.29 -2.31
CA PRO A 72 15.48 -6.20 -1.99
C PRO A 72 16.63 -5.97 -3.00
N ILE A 73 16.76 -6.79 -4.04
CA ILE A 73 17.78 -6.61 -5.07
C ILE A 73 17.34 -5.54 -6.06
N ARG A 74 18.21 -4.57 -6.36
CA ARG A 74 17.90 -3.51 -7.33
C ARG A 74 18.11 -4.01 -8.78
N PRO A 75 17.46 -3.40 -9.78
CA PRO A 75 17.62 -3.79 -11.18
C PRO A 75 19.08 -3.81 -11.68
N ILE A 76 19.88 -2.81 -11.34
CA ILE A 76 21.27 -2.69 -11.80
C ILE A 76 22.13 -3.89 -11.33
N PRO A 77 22.23 -4.20 -10.01
CA PRO A 77 22.99 -5.36 -9.57
C PRO A 77 22.39 -6.68 -10.07
N PHE A 78 21.07 -6.77 -10.23
CA PHE A 78 20.43 -7.96 -10.82
C PHE A 78 20.89 -8.19 -12.27
N LEU A 79 20.87 -7.15 -13.11
CA LEU A 79 21.34 -7.22 -14.50
C LEU A 79 22.84 -7.49 -14.57
N ALA A 80 23.64 -6.86 -13.70
CA ALA A 80 25.08 -7.12 -13.62
C ALA A 80 25.38 -8.59 -13.31
N LEU A 81 24.65 -9.21 -12.37
CA LEU A 81 24.78 -10.64 -12.07
C LEU A 81 24.41 -11.53 -13.25
N ILE A 82 23.37 -11.19 -14.02
CA ILE A 82 23.00 -11.93 -15.22
C ILE A 82 24.12 -11.82 -16.26
N THR A 83 24.63 -10.62 -16.50
CA THR A 83 25.71 -10.37 -17.47
C THR A 83 26.99 -11.10 -17.08
N THR A 84 27.39 -11.07 -15.80
CA THR A 84 28.60 -11.77 -15.35
C THR A 84 28.44 -13.29 -15.41
N ALA A 85 27.28 -13.83 -15.01
CA ALA A 85 26.99 -15.26 -15.11
C ALA A 85 26.94 -15.75 -16.57
N THR A 86 26.38 -14.93 -17.47
CA THR A 86 26.34 -15.24 -18.91
C THR A 86 27.74 -15.16 -19.52
N GLY A 87 28.50 -14.12 -19.20
CA GLY A 87 29.88 -13.96 -19.65
C GLY A 87 30.79 -15.10 -19.17
N TYR A 88 30.60 -15.57 -17.94
CA TYR A 88 31.33 -16.73 -17.41
C TYR A 88 31.04 -18.02 -18.21
N GLN A 89 29.78 -18.24 -18.59
CA GLN A 89 29.39 -19.39 -19.42
C GLN A 89 29.90 -19.30 -20.86
N LEU A 90 30.16 -18.08 -21.35
CA LEU A 90 30.66 -17.82 -22.70
C LEU A 90 32.19 -17.67 -22.75
N LYS A 91 32.91 -17.91 -21.65
CA LYS A 91 34.37 -17.70 -21.54
C LYS A 91 35.20 -18.40 -22.62
N ASP A 92 34.72 -19.54 -23.12
CA ASP A 92 35.42 -20.39 -24.09
C ASP A 92 35.04 -20.06 -25.55
N TYR A 93 34.10 -19.13 -25.77
CA TYR A 93 33.66 -18.70 -27.11
C TYR A 93 34.40 -17.44 -27.56
N SER A 94 34.89 -17.44 -28.80
CA SER A 94 35.50 -16.24 -29.40
C SER A 94 34.43 -15.21 -29.79
N VAL A 95 34.81 -13.92 -29.80
CA VAL A 95 33.90 -12.82 -30.20
C VAL A 95 33.39 -13.00 -31.64
N LYS A 96 34.22 -13.56 -32.53
CA LYS A 96 33.84 -13.86 -33.93
C LYS A 96 32.75 -14.93 -34.00
N ASN A 97 32.86 -15.99 -33.20
CA ASN A 97 31.85 -17.07 -33.16
C ASN A 97 30.48 -16.54 -32.69
N ILE A 98 30.47 -15.56 -31.78
CA ILE A 98 29.24 -14.93 -31.28
C ILE A 98 28.61 -14.01 -32.32
N GLN A 99 29.42 -13.30 -33.11
CA GLN A 99 28.94 -12.45 -34.20
C GLN A 99 28.32 -13.26 -35.34
N GLU A 100 28.88 -14.44 -35.64
CA GLU A 100 28.36 -15.33 -36.70
C GLU A 100 27.10 -16.09 -36.28
N ASN A 101 26.93 -16.43 -34.99
CA ASN A 101 25.75 -17.14 -34.51
C ASN A 101 25.28 -16.67 -33.13
N PHE A 102 24.33 -15.74 -33.13
CA PHE A 102 23.72 -15.21 -31.90
C PHE A 102 22.97 -16.27 -31.06
N GLN A 103 22.55 -17.38 -31.66
CA GLN A 103 21.85 -18.47 -30.94
C GLN A 103 22.72 -19.11 -29.85
N ILE A 104 24.06 -19.01 -29.98
CA ILE A 104 25.02 -19.50 -28.99
C ILE A 104 24.85 -18.78 -27.64
N VAL A 105 24.40 -17.52 -27.64
CA VAL A 105 24.23 -16.70 -26.44
C VAL A 105 22.91 -16.99 -25.73
N LEU A 106 21.87 -17.42 -26.44
CA LEU A 106 20.51 -17.53 -25.89
C LEU A 106 20.40 -18.55 -24.76
N ARG A 107 20.99 -19.73 -24.90
CA ARG A 107 20.94 -20.78 -23.86
C ARG A 107 21.69 -20.36 -22.59
N PRO A 108 22.96 -19.88 -22.64
CA PRO A 108 23.65 -19.35 -21.47
C PRO A 108 22.94 -18.18 -20.80
N LEU A 109 22.37 -17.27 -21.60
CA LEU A 109 21.59 -16.13 -21.09
C LEU A 109 20.35 -16.61 -20.34
N ALA A 110 19.57 -17.54 -20.92
CA ALA A 110 18.38 -18.09 -20.28
C ALA A 110 18.71 -18.79 -18.96
N ILE A 111 19.80 -19.59 -18.92
CA ILE A 111 20.26 -20.26 -17.70
C ILE A 111 20.64 -19.22 -16.63
N SER A 112 21.35 -18.16 -17.02
CA SER A 112 21.77 -17.08 -16.11
C SER A 112 20.59 -16.29 -15.55
N ILE A 113 19.61 -15.96 -16.40
CA ILE A 113 18.37 -15.30 -15.96
C ILE A 113 17.64 -16.19 -14.97
N GLY A 114 17.47 -17.48 -15.29
CA GLY A 114 16.78 -18.44 -14.45
C GLY A 114 17.44 -18.63 -13.09
N SER A 115 18.77 -18.81 -13.05
CA SER A 115 19.51 -19.03 -11.81
C SER A 115 19.52 -17.80 -10.90
N VAL A 116 19.83 -16.61 -11.44
CA VAL A 116 19.85 -15.36 -10.67
C VAL A 116 18.44 -15.03 -10.15
N TYR A 117 17.41 -15.19 -10.99
CA TYR A 117 16.03 -14.96 -10.56
C TYR A 117 15.57 -15.98 -9.51
N ALA A 118 15.98 -17.26 -9.61
CA ALA A 118 15.67 -18.26 -8.59
C ALA A 118 16.26 -17.88 -7.22
N SER A 119 17.49 -17.36 -7.17
CA SER A 119 18.08 -16.85 -5.92
C SER A 119 17.28 -15.68 -5.33
N VAL A 120 16.86 -14.72 -6.18
CA VAL A 120 15.99 -13.62 -5.75
C VAL A 120 14.64 -14.14 -5.24
N PHE A 121 14.05 -15.10 -5.93
CA PHE A 121 12.79 -15.72 -5.54
C PHE A 121 12.88 -16.39 -4.16
N ILE A 122 13.94 -17.17 -3.90
CA ILE A 122 14.18 -17.82 -2.61
C ILE A 122 14.35 -16.78 -1.50
N LEU A 123 15.17 -15.75 -1.72
CA LEU A 123 15.34 -14.66 -0.76
C LEU A 123 14.01 -13.96 -0.45
N ARG A 124 13.21 -13.68 -1.47
CA ARG A 124 11.89 -13.05 -1.31
C ARG A 124 10.92 -13.94 -0.52
N HIS A 125 10.93 -15.25 -0.74
CA HIS A 125 10.14 -16.19 0.05
C HIS A 125 10.57 -16.21 1.50
N PHE A 126 11.88 -16.26 1.76
CA PHE A 126 12.42 -16.14 3.10
C PHE A 126 11.95 -14.85 3.78
N LEU A 127 12.07 -13.70 3.12
CA LEU A 127 11.62 -12.43 3.68
C LEU A 127 10.10 -12.40 3.93
N LYS A 128 9.27 -12.94 3.02
CA LYS A 128 7.82 -13.02 3.22
C LYS A 128 7.47 -13.72 4.53
N TYR A 129 8.01 -14.92 4.75
CA TYR A 129 7.63 -15.75 5.89
C TYR A 129 8.38 -15.42 7.19
N PHE A 130 9.65 -15.02 7.14
CA PHE A 130 10.43 -14.75 8.35
C PHE A 130 10.45 -13.27 8.74
N TYR A 131 10.45 -12.35 7.77
CA TYR A 131 10.54 -10.91 8.05
C TYR A 131 9.17 -10.24 8.07
N PHE A 132 8.38 -10.30 7.00
CA PHE A 132 7.11 -9.58 6.89
C PHE A 132 5.97 -10.21 7.69
N SER A 133 5.99 -11.54 7.84
CA SER A 133 5.00 -12.27 8.64
C SER A 133 5.26 -12.19 10.14
N TYR A 134 6.45 -11.76 10.58
CA TYR A 134 6.76 -11.61 11.99
C TYR A 134 6.00 -10.42 12.60
N LYS A 135 5.26 -10.67 13.69
CA LYS A 135 4.46 -9.65 14.40
C LYS A 135 4.80 -9.51 15.89
N GLY A 136 5.82 -10.22 16.39
CA GLY A 136 6.20 -10.14 17.81
C GLY A 136 6.56 -8.72 18.24
N PHE A 137 7.21 -7.96 17.36
CA PHE A 137 7.54 -6.55 17.59
C PHE A 137 6.34 -5.64 17.91
N LEU A 138 5.10 -6.02 17.53
CA LEU A 138 3.88 -5.27 17.83
C LEU A 138 3.33 -5.56 19.23
N LYS A 139 3.56 -6.77 19.75
CA LYS A 139 2.95 -7.27 20.99
C LYS A 139 3.92 -7.28 22.16
N GLU A 140 5.21 -7.43 21.90
CA GLU A 140 6.24 -7.55 22.93
C GLU A 140 6.52 -6.23 23.66
N ASN A 141 6.96 -6.35 24.92
CA ASN A 141 7.39 -5.20 25.70
C ASN A 141 8.70 -4.64 25.12
N ALA A 142 8.66 -3.38 24.68
CA ALA A 142 9.80 -2.71 24.07
C ALA A 142 11.05 -2.62 24.97
N LYS A 143 10.87 -2.65 26.30
CA LYS A 143 12.00 -2.60 27.26
C LYS A 143 12.68 -3.95 27.47
N LYS A 144 12.01 -5.05 27.12
CA LYS A 144 12.51 -6.43 27.29
C LYS A 144 12.10 -7.28 26.08
N PRO A 145 12.61 -6.96 24.87
CA PRO A 145 12.28 -7.72 23.67
C PRO A 145 12.91 -9.11 23.71
N SER A 146 12.28 -10.07 23.03
CA SER A 146 12.86 -11.40 22.82
C SER A 146 14.11 -11.32 21.93
N TYR A 147 14.98 -12.32 22.02
CA TYR A 147 16.14 -12.46 21.12
C TYR A 147 15.72 -12.48 19.64
N LEU A 148 14.56 -13.05 19.35
CA LEU A 148 14.00 -13.09 18.01
C LEU A 148 13.56 -11.69 17.53
N THR A 149 12.90 -10.89 18.37
CA THR A 149 12.61 -9.47 18.06
C THR A 149 13.89 -8.68 17.81
N MET A 150 14.92 -8.90 18.64
CA MET A 150 16.21 -8.22 18.47
C MET A 150 16.87 -8.58 17.15
N ALA A 151 16.94 -9.88 16.81
CA ALA A 151 17.47 -10.34 15.53
C ALA A 151 16.69 -9.79 14.34
N TRP A 152 15.36 -9.79 14.41
CA TRP A 152 14.49 -9.17 13.40
C TRP A 152 14.75 -7.67 13.27
N GLY A 153 14.95 -6.96 14.37
CA GLY A 153 15.27 -5.53 14.40
C GLY A 153 16.63 -5.21 13.76
N VAL A 154 17.63 -6.06 13.98
CA VAL A 154 18.94 -5.96 13.30
C VAL A 154 18.78 -6.17 11.80
N LEU A 155 18.06 -7.23 11.38
CA LEU A 155 17.78 -7.50 9.97
C LEU A 155 17.03 -6.34 9.31
N ARG A 156 16.01 -5.77 9.98
CA ARG A 156 15.29 -4.58 9.55
C ARG A 156 16.23 -3.41 9.30
N ASN A 157 17.11 -3.12 10.25
CA ASN A 157 18.06 -2.01 10.14
C ASN A 157 19.04 -2.20 8.98
N ILE A 158 19.47 -3.44 8.71
CA ILE A 158 20.31 -3.75 7.55
C ILE A 158 19.52 -3.51 6.26
N LEU A 159 18.32 -4.07 6.13
CA LEU A 159 17.48 -3.93 4.94
C LEU A 159 17.16 -2.47 4.61
N LEU A 160 16.82 -1.65 5.60
CA LEU A 160 16.52 -0.23 5.38
C LEU A 160 17.74 0.58 4.94
N LYS A 161 18.94 0.19 5.37
CA LYS A 161 20.19 0.85 4.94
C LYS A 161 20.63 0.40 3.56
N THR A 162 20.54 -0.89 3.25
CA THR A 162 21.04 -1.46 1.99
C THR A 162 20.04 -1.33 0.84
N ALA A 163 18.76 -1.53 1.13
CA ALA A 163 17.69 -1.58 0.14
C ALA A 163 16.42 -0.87 0.66
N PRO A 164 16.45 0.46 0.87
CA PRO A 164 15.29 1.19 1.36
C PRO A 164 14.06 0.96 0.45
N PRO A 165 12.91 0.54 0.99
CA PRO A 165 11.75 0.20 0.19
C PRO A 165 11.19 1.43 -0.53
N GLN A 166 10.70 1.21 -1.76
CA GLN A 166 9.83 2.15 -2.45
C GLN A 166 8.39 1.93 -2.02
N LEU A 167 7.49 2.85 -2.42
CA LEU A 167 6.10 2.86 -1.99
C LEU A 167 5.47 1.46 -1.99
N SER A 168 5.56 0.73 -3.11
CA SER A 168 4.90 -0.57 -3.28
C SER A 168 5.87 -1.74 -3.48
N SER A 169 7.17 -1.57 -3.23
CA SER A 169 8.17 -2.64 -3.49
C SER A 169 8.01 -3.86 -2.60
N CYS A 170 7.41 -3.68 -1.43
CA CYS A 170 7.18 -4.75 -0.45
C CYS A 170 5.78 -5.38 -0.53
N ASP A 171 4.85 -4.84 -1.33
CA ASP A 171 3.44 -5.24 -1.32
C ASP A 171 3.24 -6.74 -1.59
N LEU A 172 4.07 -7.35 -2.45
CA LEU A 172 4.02 -8.78 -2.78
C LEU A 172 4.68 -9.69 -1.73
N LEU A 173 5.37 -9.10 -0.75
CA LEU A 173 6.08 -9.81 0.32
C LEU A 173 5.30 -9.77 1.64
N LEU A 174 4.23 -8.99 1.71
CA LEU A 174 3.34 -8.97 2.86
C LEU A 174 2.67 -10.33 3.06
N PRO A 175 2.38 -10.72 4.31
CA PRO A 175 1.61 -11.94 4.58
C PRO A 175 0.19 -11.81 4.00
N ASN A 176 -0.36 -12.96 3.62
CA ASN A 176 -1.76 -13.03 3.22
C ASN A 176 -2.67 -12.64 4.40
N LEU A 177 -3.85 -12.10 4.11
CA LEU A 177 -4.85 -11.80 5.15
C LEU A 177 -5.21 -13.11 5.90
N PRO A 178 -5.06 -13.15 7.24
CA PRO A 178 -5.34 -14.37 7.99
C PRO A 178 -6.82 -14.73 7.91
N LEU A 179 -7.08 -16.04 7.97
CA LEU A 179 -8.43 -16.59 8.12
C LEU A 179 -8.60 -17.00 9.59
N PRO A 180 -9.44 -16.30 10.38
CA PRO A 180 -9.71 -16.69 11.76
C PRO A 180 -10.43 -18.04 11.81
N SER A 181 -10.37 -18.70 12.98
CA SER A 181 -11.11 -19.95 13.16
C SER A 181 -12.62 -19.67 13.18
N LEU A 182 -13.40 -20.66 12.74
CA LEU A 182 -14.85 -20.57 12.75
C LEU A 182 -15.40 -20.40 14.17
N THR A 183 -14.85 -21.16 15.12
CA THR A 183 -15.27 -21.14 16.53
C THR A 183 -14.99 -19.79 17.17
N ASP A 184 -13.75 -19.28 17.07
CA ASP A 184 -13.39 -18.00 17.70
C ASP A 184 -14.18 -16.84 17.10
N THR A 185 -14.44 -16.90 15.78
CA THR A 185 -15.24 -15.88 15.09
C THR A 185 -16.70 -15.87 15.57
N VAL A 186 -17.31 -17.05 15.70
CA VAL A 186 -18.71 -17.18 16.14
C VAL A 186 -18.84 -16.85 17.63
N GLU A 187 -17.91 -17.28 18.46
CA GLU A 187 -17.87 -16.93 19.89
C GLU A 187 -17.75 -15.43 20.10
N GLY A 188 -16.81 -14.77 19.41
CA GLY A 188 -16.66 -13.32 19.48
C GLY A 188 -17.89 -12.57 18.96
N TYR A 189 -18.56 -13.08 17.92
CA TYR A 189 -19.84 -12.54 17.45
C TYR A 189 -20.92 -12.65 18.52
N VAL A 190 -21.13 -13.83 19.09
CA VAL A 190 -22.12 -14.06 20.16
C VAL A 190 -21.83 -13.16 21.35
N GLU A 191 -20.59 -13.11 21.82
CA GLU A 191 -20.18 -12.24 22.94
C GLU A 191 -20.48 -10.76 22.64
N SER A 192 -20.19 -10.28 21.43
CA SER A 192 -20.46 -8.89 21.04
C SER A 192 -21.94 -8.52 21.07
N MET A 193 -22.84 -9.50 20.90
CA MET A 193 -24.28 -9.31 20.90
C MET A 193 -24.91 -9.39 22.29
N ARG A 194 -24.15 -9.80 23.32
CA ARG A 194 -24.68 -10.04 24.69
C ARG A 194 -25.39 -8.84 25.29
N HIS A 195 -24.90 -7.65 24.99
CA HIS A 195 -25.44 -6.39 25.54
C HIS A 195 -26.30 -5.63 24.53
N VAL A 196 -26.52 -6.19 23.33
CA VAL A 196 -27.34 -5.60 22.27
C VAL A 196 -28.72 -6.25 22.22
N LEU A 197 -28.80 -7.55 22.51
CA LEU A 197 -30.03 -8.33 22.43
C LEU A 197 -30.70 -8.52 23.79
N SER A 198 -32.01 -8.79 23.77
CA SER A 198 -32.71 -9.30 24.96
C SER A 198 -32.21 -10.70 25.33
N GLU A 199 -32.44 -11.13 26.58
CA GLU A 199 -31.99 -12.46 27.05
C GLU A 199 -32.57 -13.61 26.21
N ASP A 200 -33.86 -13.55 25.85
CA ASP A 200 -34.51 -14.58 25.03
C ASP A 200 -33.93 -14.66 23.62
N GLU A 201 -33.68 -13.52 22.99
CA GLU A 201 -33.02 -13.44 21.68
C GLU A 201 -31.58 -13.92 21.73
N TYR A 202 -30.86 -13.59 22.81
CA TYR A 202 -29.49 -14.04 23.02
C TYR A 202 -29.41 -15.56 23.16
N VAL A 203 -30.29 -16.19 23.95
CA VAL A 203 -30.36 -17.65 24.07
C VAL A 203 -30.62 -18.30 22.70
N LYS A 204 -31.53 -17.71 21.89
CA LYS A 204 -31.79 -18.17 20.53
C LYS A 204 -30.57 -17.99 19.61
N LEU A 205 -29.87 -16.87 19.71
CA LEU A 205 -28.65 -16.59 18.97
C LEU A 205 -27.56 -17.64 19.29
N VAL A 206 -27.33 -17.93 20.57
CA VAL A 206 -26.36 -18.94 21.01
C VAL A 206 -26.70 -20.31 20.42
N LYS A 207 -27.96 -20.74 20.53
CA LYS A 207 -28.42 -22.02 19.98
C LYS A 207 -28.20 -22.12 18.47
N ASN A 208 -28.58 -21.09 17.73
CA ASN A 208 -28.41 -21.04 16.27
C ASN A 208 -26.94 -21.02 15.86
N SER A 209 -26.12 -20.26 16.59
CA SER A 209 -24.68 -20.16 16.36
C SER A 209 -23.97 -21.50 16.58
N ASN A 210 -24.34 -22.22 17.63
CA ASN A 210 -23.83 -23.59 17.88
C ASN A 210 -24.23 -24.56 16.77
N LYS A 211 -25.48 -24.47 16.27
CA LYS A 211 -25.93 -25.27 15.12
C LYS A 211 -25.11 -24.95 13.88
N PHE A 212 -24.89 -23.67 13.58
CA PHE A 212 -24.09 -23.22 12.43
C PHE A 212 -22.65 -23.76 12.49
N VAL A 213 -21.99 -23.67 13.65
CA VAL A 213 -20.63 -24.21 13.87
C VAL A 213 -20.58 -25.73 13.70
N ALA A 214 -21.66 -26.43 14.07
CA ALA A 214 -21.76 -27.88 13.95
C ALA A 214 -22.05 -28.36 12.50
N SER A 215 -22.68 -27.52 11.66
CA SER A 215 -23.10 -27.88 10.31
C SER A 215 -22.50 -26.96 9.21
N GLU A 216 -23.29 -26.03 8.69
CA GLU A 216 -23.02 -25.24 7.48
C GLU A 216 -21.74 -24.42 7.57
N GLY A 217 -21.43 -23.90 8.77
CA GLY A 217 -20.22 -23.12 9.01
C GLY A 217 -18.94 -23.88 8.67
N ARG A 218 -18.91 -25.21 8.83
CA ARG A 218 -17.74 -26.04 8.50
C ARG A 218 -17.47 -26.07 6.99
N ILE A 219 -18.54 -26.17 6.20
CA ILE A 219 -18.46 -26.16 4.73
C ILE A 219 -18.00 -24.79 4.26
N LEU A 220 -18.57 -23.71 4.81
CA LEU A 220 -18.17 -22.34 4.46
C LEU A 220 -16.73 -22.03 4.88
N GLN A 221 -16.28 -22.50 6.05
CA GLN A 221 -14.90 -22.35 6.51
C GLN A 221 -13.92 -23.08 5.59
N LEU A 222 -14.28 -24.27 5.09
CA LEU A 222 -13.47 -24.99 4.10
C LEU A 222 -13.31 -24.19 2.81
N VAL A 223 -14.41 -23.64 2.28
CA VAL A 223 -14.37 -22.79 1.07
C VAL A 223 -13.54 -21.53 1.32
N ALA A 224 -13.72 -20.86 2.46
CA ALA A 224 -12.93 -19.69 2.84
C ALA A 224 -11.44 -20.02 2.98
N TRP A 225 -11.10 -21.21 3.50
CA TRP A 225 -9.73 -21.67 3.59
C TRP A 225 -9.11 -21.90 2.22
N ILE A 226 -9.84 -22.52 1.29
CA ILE A 226 -9.39 -22.65 -0.11
C ILE A 226 -9.12 -21.27 -0.71
N LEU A 227 -10.06 -20.32 -0.58
CA LEU A 227 -9.88 -18.95 -1.08
C LEU A 227 -8.65 -18.27 -0.48
N HIS A 228 -8.46 -18.38 0.83
CA HIS A 228 -7.29 -17.84 1.54
C HIS A 228 -5.96 -18.42 1.03
N LYS A 229 -5.92 -19.68 0.56
CA LYS A 229 -4.70 -20.28 -0.02
C LYS A 229 -4.36 -19.75 -1.41
N PHE A 230 -5.37 -19.41 -2.21
CA PHE A 230 -5.16 -18.96 -3.58
C PHE A 230 -5.16 -17.43 -3.76
N GLN A 231 -5.47 -16.66 -2.71
CA GLN A 231 -5.52 -15.20 -2.77
C GLN A 231 -4.73 -14.56 -1.63
N ASP A 232 -4.02 -13.47 -1.93
CA ASP A 232 -3.33 -12.66 -0.90
C ASP A 232 -4.33 -12.06 0.10
N ASN A 233 -5.51 -11.67 -0.38
CA ASN A 233 -6.58 -11.12 0.43
C ASN A 233 -7.93 -11.57 -0.16
N TYR A 234 -8.55 -12.54 0.51
CA TYR A 234 -9.82 -13.14 0.09
C TYR A 234 -11.04 -12.23 0.33
N VAL A 235 -10.87 -11.09 1.00
CA VAL A 235 -11.97 -10.18 1.37
C VAL A 235 -12.11 -9.03 0.37
N THR A 236 -11.01 -8.54 -0.22
CA THR A 236 -11.00 -7.28 -1.00
C THR A 236 -12.03 -7.27 -2.12
N ALA A 237 -12.10 -8.32 -2.94
CA ALA A 237 -13.04 -8.37 -4.06
C ALA A 237 -14.51 -8.38 -3.60
N PHE A 238 -14.81 -9.10 -2.51
CA PHE A 238 -16.15 -9.12 -1.93
C PHE A 238 -16.50 -7.78 -1.29
N TRP A 239 -15.55 -7.18 -0.58
CA TRP A 239 -15.73 -5.89 0.09
C TRP A 239 -16.01 -4.78 -0.94
N GLU A 240 -15.17 -4.66 -1.96
CA GLU A 240 -15.37 -3.67 -3.03
C GLU A 240 -16.72 -3.86 -3.74
N LYS A 241 -17.03 -5.10 -4.14
CA LYS A 241 -18.28 -5.40 -4.85
C LYS A 241 -19.51 -5.16 -3.98
N TYR A 242 -19.63 -5.85 -2.85
CA TYR A 242 -20.88 -5.90 -2.11
C TYR A 242 -21.11 -4.72 -1.17
N ILE A 243 -20.05 -4.13 -0.62
CA ILE A 243 -20.20 -2.98 0.30
C ILE A 243 -20.34 -1.68 -0.48
N TYR A 244 -19.57 -1.50 -1.56
CA TYR A 244 -19.56 -0.24 -2.29
C TYR A 244 -20.28 -0.31 -3.62
N TYR A 245 -19.90 -1.24 -4.51
CA TYR A 245 -20.38 -1.18 -5.89
C TYR A 245 -21.80 -1.68 -6.10
N SER A 246 -22.30 -2.60 -5.28
CA SER A 246 -23.68 -3.08 -5.37
C SER A 246 -24.70 -2.09 -4.79
N GLY A 247 -24.27 -1.19 -3.89
CA GLY A 247 -25.14 -0.18 -3.29
C GLY A 247 -25.78 0.72 -4.35
N ARG A 248 -27.11 0.80 -4.34
CA ARG A 248 -27.92 1.63 -5.26
C ARG A 248 -28.35 2.97 -4.65
N TYR A 249 -27.94 3.25 -3.43
CA TYR A 249 -28.17 4.52 -2.75
C TYR A 249 -27.25 5.62 -3.32
N SER A 250 -27.66 6.88 -3.19
CA SER A 250 -26.83 8.03 -3.59
C SER A 250 -25.50 8.00 -2.83
N LEU A 251 -24.37 8.22 -3.51
CA LEU A 251 -23.04 8.19 -2.89
C LEU A 251 -22.80 9.39 -1.98
N ALA A 252 -23.33 10.55 -2.35
CA ALA A 252 -23.27 11.74 -1.51
C ALA A 252 -23.91 11.44 -0.15
N ILE A 253 -23.26 11.85 0.93
CA ILE A 253 -23.66 11.62 2.33
C ILE A 253 -23.48 10.16 2.78
N ASN A 254 -23.96 9.18 2.02
CA ASN A 254 -24.01 7.78 2.47
C ASN A 254 -22.67 7.04 2.36
N SER A 255 -21.79 7.45 1.44
CA SER A 255 -20.51 6.76 1.22
C SER A 255 -19.34 7.70 0.97
N SER A 256 -19.54 8.80 0.24
CA SER A 256 -18.48 9.78 -0.04
C SER A 256 -18.15 10.59 1.21
N ILE A 257 -16.92 10.46 1.68
CA ILE A 257 -16.39 11.20 2.84
C ILE A 257 -15.65 12.44 2.33
N ALA A 258 -15.90 13.59 2.97
CA ALA A 258 -15.17 14.83 2.72
C ALA A 258 -14.19 15.12 3.86
N GLN A 259 -13.02 15.66 3.52
CA GLN A 259 -12.09 16.22 4.48
C GLN A 259 -11.84 17.69 4.13
N CYS A 260 -12.07 18.59 5.09
CA CYS A 260 -11.70 19.99 4.93
C CYS A 260 -10.23 20.17 5.35
N VAL A 261 -9.38 20.54 4.40
CA VAL A 261 -7.97 20.83 4.66
C VAL A 261 -7.71 22.31 4.35
N MET A 262 -7.25 23.05 5.36
CA MET A 262 -6.81 24.44 5.19
C MET A 262 -5.35 24.42 4.73
N TYR A 263 -5.09 24.93 3.53
CA TYR A 263 -3.76 24.98 2.97
C TYR A 263 -3.12 26.35 3.25
N GLY A 264 -2.52 26.52 4.44
CA GLY A 264 -1.70 27.69 4.80
C GLY A 264 -2.49 28.96 5.16
N GLU A 265 -1.78 30.08 5.26
CA GLU A 265 -2.34 31.40 5.59
C GLU A 265 -3.29 31.90 4.49
N ASN A 266 -4.32 32.64 4.89
CA ASN A 266 -5.51 32.93 4.09
C ASN A 266 -5.35 34.15 3.15
N ASP A 267 -4.11 34.51 2.81
CA ASP A 267 -3.79 35.77 2.14
C ASP A 267 -3.85 35.66 0.61
N LEU A 268 -4.01 34.45 0.08
CA LEU A 268 -4.12 34.19 -1.37
C LEU A 268 -5.56 34.29 -1.85
N THR A 269 -5.76 34.87 -3.03
CA THR A 269 -7.05 34.81 -3.73
C THR A 269 -7.43 33.37 -4.08
N GLN A 270 -8.72 33.10 -4.26
CA GLN A 270 -9.23 31.77 -4.61
C GLN A 270 -8.53 31.18 -5.84
N VAL A 271 -8.26 32.00 -6.87
CA VAL A 271 -7.56 31.58 -8.10
C VAL A 271 -6.16 31.05 -7.78
N TYR A 272 -5.39 31.79 -6.97
CA TYR A 272 -4.05 31.36 -6.57
C TYR A 272 -4.08 30.12 -5.65
N GLN A 273 -5.09 29.99 -4.79
CA GLN A 273 -5.27 28.79 -3.97
C GLN A 273 -5.55 27.56 -4.85
N VAL A 274 -6.45 27.67 -5.83
CA VAL A 274 -6.76 26.58 -6.78
C VAL A 274 -5.54 26.25 -7.64
N ALA A 275 -4.84 27.24 -8.17
CA ALA A 275 -3.61 27.03 -8.95
C ALA A 275 -2.54 26.30 -8.14
N ARG A 276 -2.39 26.65 -6.86
CA ARG A 276 -1.47 25.97 -5.94
C ARG A 276 -1.88 24.53 -5.66
N LEU A 277 -3.18 24.28 -5.48
CA LEU A 277 -3.73 22.93 -5.30
C LEU A 277 -3.49 22.07 -6.54
N LEU A 278 -3.79 22.59 -7.73
CA LEU A 278 -3.53 21.89 -8.99
C LEU A 278 -2.04 21.53 -9.11
N TYR A 279 -1.14 22.45 -8.80
CA TYR A 279 0.30 22.20 -8.82
C TYR A 279 0.71 21.08 -7.84
N ILE A 280 0.27 21.16 -6.58
CA ILE A 280 0.60 20.18 -5.52
C ILE A 280 0.01 18.81 -5.85
N GLU A 281 -1.26 18.72 -6.22
CA GLU A 281 -1.94 17.46 -6.54
C GLU A 281 -1.38 16.80 -7.80
N THR A 282 -0.97 17.59 -8.80
CA THR A 282 -0.29 17.06 -9.98
C THR A 282 1.09 16.49 -9.62
N LEU A 283 1.87 17.20 -8.81
CA LEU A 283 3.14 16.68 -8.29
C LEU A 283 2.93 15.42 -7.45
N ALA A 284 1.85 15.37 -6.67
CA ALA A 284 1.49 14.24 -5.84
C ALA A 284 1.13 13.01 -6.70
N ASN A 285 0.28 13.17 -7.72
CA ASN A 285 -0.05 12.12 -8.68
C ASN A 285 1.20 11.56 -9.37
N LEU A 286 2.08 12.44 -9.88
CA LEU A 286 3.35 12.03 -10.49
C LEU A 286 4.29 11.34 -9.51
N SER A 287 4.32 11.77 -8.25
CA SER A 287 5.14 11.15 -7.22
C SER A 287 4.61 9.77 -6.83
N LEU A 288 3.30 9.57 -6.86
CA LEU A 288 2.65 8.28 -6.64
C LEU A 288 2.93 7.32 -7.78
N ASP A 289 2.73 7.76 -9.02
CA ASP A 289 3.01 6.97 -10.23
C ASP A 289 4.48 6.52 -10.25
N ARG A 290 5.40 7.40 -9.87
CA ARG A 290 6.84 7.11 -9.76
C ARG A 290 7.26 6.42 -8.46
N GLN A 291 6.30 6.07 -7.59
CA GLN A 291 6.54 5.46 -6.27
C GLN A 291 7.60 6.19 -5.42
N LYS A 292 7.68 7.52 -5.55
CA LYS A 292 8.64 8.39 -4.85
C LYS A 292 8.21 8.76 -3.43
N TYR A 293 6.96 8.49 -3.08
CA TYR A 293 6.52 8.60 -1.69
C TYR A 293 7.27 7.61 -0.81
N MET A 294 7.46 8.00 0.46
CA MET A 294 8.04 7.11 1.45
C MET A 294 7.16 5.86 1.62
N ALA A 295 7.79 4.69 1.70
CA ALA A 295 7.08 3.45 1.96
C ALA A 295 6.44 3.50 3.36
N VAL A 296 5.12 3.34 3.42
CA VAL A 296 4.37 3.42 4.66
C VAL A 296 4.79 2.30 5.61
N GLY A 297 5.08 2.64 6.86
CA GLY A 297 5.57 1.67 7.86
C GLY A 297 6.90 1.03 7.46
N ASP A 298 7.72 1.71 6.67
CA ASP A 298 8.96 1.19 6.08
C ASP A 298 8.74 -0.12 5.28
N GLY A 299 7.64 -0.15 4.52
CA GLY A 299 7.26 -1.28 3.66
C GLY A 299 6.54 -2.42 4.37
N LEU A 300 6.22 -2.29 5.66
CA LEU A 300 5.48 -3.31 6.42
C LEU A 300 3.94 -3.20 6.28
N LEU A 301 3.46 -2.20 5.54
CA LEU A 301 2.05 -1.94 5.32
C LEU A 301 1.73 -1.94 3.82
N SER A 302 0.54 -2.44 3.47
CA SER A 302 0.11 -2.49 2.08
C SER A 302 -0.18 -1.10 1.54
N THR A 303 0.28 -0.84 0.32
CA THR A 303 0.05 0.42 -0.39
C THR A 303 -0.88 0.27 -1.59
N ARG A 304 -1.53 -0.90 -1.77
CA ARG A 304 -2.43 -1.17 -2.90
C ARG A 304 -3.51 -0.10 -3.12
N HIS A 305 -4.00 0.52 -2.05
CA HIS A 305 -5.03 1.56 -2.14
C HIS A 305 -4.53 2.90 -2.73
N TYR A 306 -3.22 3.17 -2.69
CA TYR A 306 -2.64 4.40 -3.25
C TYR A 306 -2.91 4.52 -4.77
N ARG A 307 -2.93 3.40 -5.49
CA ARG A 307 -3.22 3.38 -6.93
C ARG A 307 -4.63 3.91 -7.28
N ASN A 308 -5.53 3.93 -6.31
CA ASN A 308 -6.92 4.35 -6.49
C ASN A 308 -7.14 5.85 -6.15
N ILE A 309 -6.09 6.58 -5.71
CA ILE A 309 -6.22 8.00 -5.31
C ILE A 309 -6.39 8.90 -6.54
N TYR A 310 -5.61 8.65 -7.60
CA TYR A 310 -5.62 9.46 -8.81
C TYR A 310 -6.02 8.63 -10.02
N ASN A 311 -6.53 9.32 -11.04
CA ASN A 311 -6.88 8.77 -12.35
C ASN A 311 -7.95 7.66 -12.32
N GLY A 312 -8.59 7.44 -11.18
CA GLY A 312 -9.67 6.48 -10.99
C GLY A 312 -11.02 7.15 -10.84
N CYS A 313 -12.06 6.54 -11.40
CA CYS A 313 -13.44 6.97 -11.22
C CYS A 313 -14.35 5.76 -11.05
N ARG A 314 -15.41 5.92 -10.24
CA ARG A 314 -16.49 4.93 -10.17
C ARG A 314 -17.45 5.18 -11.33
N VAL A 315 -17.66 4.17 -12.15
CA VAL A 315 -18.56 4.20 -13.29
C VAL A 315 -19.86 3.48 -12.92
N PRO A 316 -21.02 4.16 -13.06
CA PRO A 316 -22.31 3.55 -12.81
C PRO A 316 -22.57 2.36 -13.73
N GLY A 317 -23.03 1.24 -13.17
CA GLY A 317 -23.55 0.11 -13.92
C GLY A 317 -25.02 -0.13 -13.60
N LYS A 318 -25.71 -0.88 -14.47
CA LYS A 318 -27.15 -1.16 -14.32
C LYS A 318 -27.47 -1.79 -12.96
N GLU A 319 -26.69 -2.79 -12.56
CA GLU A 319 -26.90 -3.55 -11.32
C GLU A 319 -25.75 -3.36 -10.32
N CYS A 320 -24.54 -3.24 -10.83
CA CYS A 320 -23.33 -3.08 -10.04
C CYS A 320 -22.43 -2.07 -10.73
N ASP A 321 -21.90 -1.13 -9.96
CA ASP A 321 -20.92 -0.17 -10.46
C ASP A 321 -19.56 -0.85 -10.59
N HIS A 322 -18.60 -0.17 -11.18
CA HIS A 322 -17.22 -0.63 -11.20
C HIS A 322 -16.26 0.54 -11.10
N PHE A 323 -15.04 0.25 -10.66
CA PHE A 323 -13.97 1.23 -10.65
C PHE A 323 -13.19 1.16 -11.96
N GLN A 324 -13.15 2.27 -12.67
CA GLN A 324 -12.36 2.43 -13.87
C GLN A 324 -11.12 3.25 -13.54
N TRP A 325 -9.95 2.63 -13.72
CA TRP A 325 -8.68 3.34 -13.70
C TRP A 325 -8.33 3.79 -15.11
N ASN A 326 -7.86 5.04 -15.23
CA ASN A 326 -7.40 5.64 -16.46
C ASN A 326 -5.90 5.92 -16.38
N PRO A 327 -5.18 5.92 -17.52
CA PRO A 327 -3.78 6.33 -17.56
C PRO A 327 -3.60 7.75 -17.00
N PRO A 328 -2.45 8.06 -16.37
CA PRO A 328 -2.12 9.42 -15.95
C PRO A 328 -2.30 10.40 -17.10
N SER A 329 -3.06 11.48 -16.84
CA SER A 329 -3.30 12.52 -17.84
C SER A 329 -2.65 13.83 -17.44
N ARG A 330 -2.41 14.68 -18.45
CA ARG A 330 -1.87 16.03 -18.26
C ARG A 330 -2.89 17.04 -17.76
N HIS A 331 -4.16 16.68 -17.65
CA HIS A 331 -5.23 17.63 -17.32
C HIS A 331 -5.90 17.29 -15.99
N ALA A 332 -6.45 18.32 -15.37
CA ALA A 332 -7.43 18.22 -14.31
C ALA A 332 -8.80 18.69 -14.82
N LEU A 333 -9.85 18.24 -14.15
CA LEU A 333 -11.20 18.75 -14.34
C LEU A 333 -11.45 19.88 -13.33
N LEU A 334 -11.83 21.05 -13.83
CA LEU A 334 -12.22 22.20 -13.01
C LEU A 334 -13.71 22.46 -13.20
N VAL A 335 -14.42 22.68 -12.10
CA VAL A 335 -15.86 22.99 -12.13
C VAL A 335 -16.08 24.38 -11.56
N HIS A 336 -16.65 25.27 -12.36
CA HIS A 336 -17.00 26.62 -11.94
C HIS A 336 -18.43 26.95 -12.41
N LYS A 337 -19.30 27.32 -11.46
CA LYS A 337 -20.71 27.69 -11.72
C LYS A 337 -21.47 26.66 -12.58
N GLY A 338 -21.22 25.37 -12.35
CA GLY A 338 -21.85 24.26 -13.07
C GLY A 338 -21.23 23.94 -14.43
N THR A 339 -20.26 24.70 -14.90
CA THR A 339 -19.52 24.42 -16.14
C THR A 339 -18.25 23.63 -15.84
N TRP A 340 -17.99 22.60 -16.64
CA TRP A 340 -16.82 21.73 -16.56
C TRP A 340 -15.77 22.18 -17.56
N TYR A 341 -14.54 22.36 -17.08
CA TYR A 341 -13.38 22.76 -17.86
C TYR A 341 -12.32 21.68 -17.77
N LYS A 342 -11.65 21.43 -18.90
CA LYS A 342 -10.42 20.64 -18.95
C LYS A 342 -9.25 21.61 -18.90
N VAL A 343 -8.45 21.55 -17.84
CA VAL A 343 -7.29 22.43 -17.64
C VAL A 343 -6.02 21.58 -17.66
N ASP A 344 -5.14 21.84 -18.62
CA ASP A 344 -3.84 21.19 -18.66
C ASP A 344 -2.93 21.72 -17.54
N THR A 345 -2.26 20.80 -16.86
CA THR A 345 -1.36 21.05 -15.71
C THR A 345 0.12 21.02 -16.12
N CYS A 346 0.40 20.53 -17.34
CA CYS A 346 1.71 20.55 -17.97
C CYS A 346 1.61 20.84 -19.46
N ASP A 347 2.71 21.33 -20.02
CA ASP A 347 2.85 21.60 -21.45
C ASP A 347 2.95 20.33 -22.29
N GLU A 348 3.07 20.50 -23.61
CA GLU A 348 3.17 19.39 -24.56
C GLU A 348 4.38 18.48 -24.32
N ASN A 349 5.45 19.04 -23.75
CA ASN A 349 6.70 18.36 -23.41
C ASN A 349 6.64 17.70 -22.02
N GLY A 350 5.52 17.82 -21.30
CA GLY A 350 5.34 17.27 -19.96
C GLY A 350 6.01 18.09 -18.85
N LYS A 351 6.41 19.34 -19.13
CA LYS A 351 6.87 20.27 -18.10
C LYS A 351 5.67 20.85 -17.37
N LEU A 352 5.64 20.69 -16.05
CA LEU A 352 4.60 21.26 -15.20
C LEU A 352 4.57 22.78 -15.30
N TYR A 353 3.35 23.33 -15.37
CA TYR A 353 3.15 24.76 -15.28
C TYR A 353 3.46 25.26 -13.86
N SER A 354 4.01 26.47 -13.75
CA SER A 354 4.17 27.14 -12.46
C SER A 354 2.81 27.56 -11.88
N VAL A 355 2.76 27.89 -10.60
CA VAL A 355 1.54 28.40 -9.96
C VAL A 355 1.03 29.66 -10.67
N ASP A 356 1.91 30.58 -11.08
CA ASP A 356 1.51 31.79 -11.83
C ASP A 356 0.94 31.49 -13.21
N GLN A 357 1.45 30.44 -13.87
CA GLN A 357 0.92 30.01 -15.17
C GLN A 357 -0.47 29.36 -14.98
N LEU A 358 -0.61 28.49 -13.97
CA LEU A 358 -1.89 27.88 -13.63
C LEU A 358 -2.93 28.91 -13.19
N ALA A 359 -2.54 29.96 -12.46
CA ALA A 359 -3.42 31.04 -12.04
C ALA A 359 -3.96 31.90 -13.21
N LYS A 360 -3.34 31.82 -14.40
CA LYS A 360 -3.86 32.44 -15.62
C LYS A 360 -4.83 31.53 -16.38
N LEU A 361 -4.81 30.22 -16.10
CA LEU A 361 -5.65 29.20 -16.73
C LEU A 361 -6.93 28.91 -15.93
N VAL A 362 -6.85 29.07 -14.61
CA VAL A 362 -7.96 29.00 -13.64
C VAL A 362 -8.68 30.34 -13.59
#